data_AF-A0A2E0MX14-F1
#
_entry.id   AF-A0A2E0MX14-F1
#
_cell.length_a   1.000
_cell.length_b   1.000
_cell.length_c   1.000
_cell.angle_alpha   90.00
_cell.angle_beta   90.00
_cell.angle_gamma   90.00
#
_symmetry.space_group_name_H-M   'P 1'
#
loop_
_entity.id
_entity.type
_entity.pdbx_description
1 polymer ?
#
loop_
_entity_poly.entity_id
_entity_poly.type
_entity_poly.pdbx_seq_one_letter_code
_entity_poly.pdbx_strand_id
1 'polypeptide(L)' 'FKSGGGEDAAEEMDVPFLGSLPFDPGIVRGGDDGVHRIVSEPDGPTAEAFETIVTNLIEKLDSPDEDGVRII' A
#
# COMPACT_ATOMS: atom_id res chain seq x y z
N PHE A 1 10.59 -11.69 11.27
CA PHE A 1 9.82 -11.00 10.23
C PHE A 1 10.78 -10.65 9.12
N LYS A 2 10.54 -11.11 7.89
CA LYS A 2 11.39 -10.81 6.73
C LYS A 2 10.73 -9.67 5.95
N SER A 3 11.50 -8.72 5.46
CA SER A 3 11.07 -7.67 4.52
C SER A 3 11.35 -8.10 3.09
N GLY A 4 10.74 -7.45 2.10
CA GLY A 4 11.04 -7.64 0.67
C GLY A 4 10.21 -8.70 -0.04
N GLY A 5 9.64 -9.69 0.66
CA GLY A 5 8.93 -10.79 -0.03
C GLY A 5 7.73 -10.38 -0.90
N GLY A 6 7.10 -9.23 -0.62
CA GLY A 6 6.05 -8.69 -1.50
C GLY A 6 6.60 -8.00 -2.75
N GLU A 7 7.79 -7.41 -2.66
CA GLU A 7 8.51 -6.82 -3.80
C GLU A 7 9.05 -7.93 -4.71
N ASP A 8 9.70 -8.95 -4.12
CA ASP A 8 10.18 -10.13 -4.84
C ASP A 8 9.04 -10.83 -5.61
N ALA A 9 7.86 -10.96 -4.99
CA ALA A 9 6.70 -11.58 -5.63
C ALA A 9 6.12 -10.72 -6.76
N ALA A 10 6.15 -9.38 -6.62
CA ALA A 10 5.71 -8.47 -7.66
C ALA A 10 6.63 -8.57 -8.90
N GLU A 11 7.94 -8.66 -8.68
CA GLU A 11 8.94 -8.91 -9.72
C GLU A 11 8.73 -10.26 -10.41
N GLU A 12 8.50 -11.34 -9.64
CA GLU A 12 8.26 -12.69 -10.20
C GLU A 12 6.99 -12.75 -11.07
N MET A 13 5.96 -11.99 -10.70
CA MET A 13 4.67 -11.96 -11.41
C MET A 13 4.62 -10.89 -12.52
N ASP A 14 5.69 -10.12 -12.72
CA ASP A 14 5.75 -9.00 -13.66
C ASP A 14 4.60 -8.00 -13.44
N VAL A 15 4.31 -7.70 -12.16
CA VAL A 15 3.29 -6.73 -11.76
C VAL A 15 3.92 -5.53 -11.04
N PRO A 16 3.32 -4.33 -11.12
CA PRO A 16 3.86 -3.16 -10.43
C PRO A 16 3.93 -3.35 -8.92
N PHE A 17 5.09 -3.07 -8.33
CA PHE A 17 5.22 -2.91 -6.89
C PHE A 17 4.83 -1.48 -6.49
N LEU A 18 3.81 -1.35 -5.65
CA LEU A 18 3.27 -0.03 -5.25
C LEU A 18 3.88 0.51 -3.96
N GLY A 19 4.61 -0.32 -3.21
CA GLY A 19 5.24 0.06 -1.94
C GLY A 19 5.00 -0.96 -0.84
N SER A 20 5.41 -0.63 0.39
CA SER A 20 5.28 -1.50 1.56
C SER A 20 4.81 -0.72 2.78
N LEU A 21 4.04 -1.38 3.64
CA LEU A 21 3.64 -0.83 4.94
C LEU A 21 4.60 -1.32 6.04
N PRO A 22 4.98 -0.45 7.00
CA PRO A 22 5.73 -0.89 8.17
C PRO A 22 4.87 -1.81 9.03
N PHE A 23 5.52 -2.67 9.82
CA PHE A 23 4.81 -3.48 10.79
C PHE A 23 4.32 -2.60 11.96
N ASP A 24 3.02 -2.26 11.95
CA ASP A 24 2.40 -1.45 13.00
C ASP A 24 1.34 -2.28 13.77
N PRO A 25 1.60 -2.64 15.04
CA PRO A 25 0.62 -3.31 15.91
C PRO A 25 -0.69 -2.52 16.10
N GLY A 26 -0.66 -1.20 15.93
CA GLY A 26 -1.81 -0.31 16.02
C GLY A 26 -2.83 -0.52 14.90
N ILE A 27 -2.44 -1.10 13.75
CA ILE A 27 -3.37 -1.42 12.67
C ILE A 27 -4.42 -2.44 13.12
N VAL A 28 -4.02 -3.46 13.89
CA VAL A 28 -4.94 -4.51 14.37
C VAL A 28 -6.02 -3.90 15.27
N ARG A 29 -5.62 -3.03 16.20
CA ARG A 29 -6.57 -2.35 17.10
C ARG A 29 -7.50 -1.40 16.35
N GLY A 30 -6.97 -0.63 15.40
CA GLY A 30 -7.77 0.29 14.59
C GLY A 30 -8.85 -0.41 13.75
N GLY A 31 -8.62 -1.68 13.36
CA GLY A 31 -9.64 -2.50 12.72
C GLY A 31 -10.82 -2.84 13.63
N ASP A 32 -10.55 -3.24 14.88
CA ASP A 32 -11.57 -3.62 15.86
C ASP A 32 -12.31 -2.39 16.45
N ASP A 33 -11.59 -1.28 16.65
CA ASP A 33 -12.13 -0.04 17.23
C ASP A 33 -12.91 0.82 16.21
N GLY A 34 -12.87 0.46 14.92
CA GLY A 34 -13.54 1.17 13.82
C GLY A 34 -12.86 2.47 13.39
N VAL A 35 -11.67 2.78 13.91
CA VAL A 35 -10.88 3.95 13.49
C VAL A 35 -9.53 3.48 12.98
N HIS A 36 -9.38 3.47 11.66
CA HIS A 36 -8.17 3.03 11.00
C HIS A 36 -6.96 3.87 11.42
N ARG A 37 -5.77 3.25 11.47
CA ARG A 37 -4.52 3.88 11.90
C ARG A 37 -4.16 5.14 11.13
N ILE A 38 -4.44 5.14 9.84
CA ILE A 38 -4.26 6.27 8.91
C ILE A 38 -5.09 7.49 9.34
N VAL A 39 -6.28 7.27 9.92
CA VAL A 39 -7.17 8.34 10.39
C VAL A 39 -6.79 8.80 11.80
N SER A 40 -6.42 7.86 12.68
CA SER A 40 -6.08 8.18 14.07
C SER A 40 -4.69 8.78 14.24
N GLU A 41 -3.76 8.51 13.31
CA GLU A 41 -2.42 9.10 13.29
C GLU A 41 -1.99 9.38 11.83
N PRO A 42 -2.48 10.50 11.27
CA PRO A 42 -2.26 10.83 9.87
C PRO A 42 -0.80 11.18 9.54
N ASP A 43 -0.02 11.62 10.52
CA ASP A 43 1.41 11.92 10.38
C ASP A 43 2.30 10.73 10.80
N GLY A 44 1.70 9.55 10.99
CA GLY A 44 2.38 8.34 11.41
C GLY A 44 3.03 7.59 10.24
N PRO A 45 4.05 6.75 10.50
CA PRO A 45 4.81 6.06 9.45
C PRO A 45 3.92 5.14 8.58
N THR A 46 2.85 4.57 9.13
CA THR A 46 1.87 3.79 8.38
C THR A 46 1.04 4.66 7.44
N ALA A 47 0.66 5.87 7.86
CA ALA A 47 -0.13 6.79 7.06
C ALA A 47 0.69 7.33 5.87
N GLU A 48 1.92 7.76 6.12
CA GLU A 48 2.87 8.22 5.08
C GLU A 48 3.15 7.11 4.04
N ALA A 49 3.40 5.88 4.51
CA ALA A 49 3.63 4.74 3.62
C ALA A 49 2.37 4.40 2.80
N PHE A 50 1.19 4.50 3.40
CA PHE A 50 -0.07 4.28 2.70
C PHE A 50 -0.33 5.36 1.63
N GLU A 51 -0.07 6.63 1.93
CA GLU A 51 -0.19 7.73 0.98
C GLU A 51 0.71 7.53 -0.24
N THR A 52 1.94 7.05 -0.02
CA THR A 52 2.87 6.69 -1.10
C THR A 52 2.28 5.60 -2.00
N ILE A 53 1.72 4.53 -1.41
CA ILE A 53 1.10 3.43 -2.15
C ILE A 53 -0.09 3.91 -2.98
N VAL A 54 -0.96 4.74 -2.40
CA VAL A 54 -2.12 5.31 -3.10
C VAL A 54 -1.70 6.22 -4.24
N THR A 55 -0.66 7.03 -4.04
CA THR A 55 -0.10 7.90 -5.09
C THR A 55 0.38 7.06 -6.28
N ASN A 56 1.21 6.05 -6.01
CA ASN A 56 1.71 5.15 -7.05
C ASN A 56 0.58 4.41 -7.78
N LEU A 57 -0.48 4.03 -7.05
CA LEU A 57 -1.66 3.39 -7.64
C LEU A 57 -2.37 4.34 -8.61
N ILE A 58 -2.63 5.58 -8.21
CA ILE A 58 -3.31 6.58 -9.05
C ILE A 58 -2.48 6.85 -10.31
N GLU A 59 -1.17 7.02 -10.19
CA GLU A 59 -0.28 7.22 -11.34
C GLU A 59 -0.35 6.05 -12.33
N LYS A 60 -0.49 4.81 -11.84
CA LYS A 60 -0.67 3.63 -12.68
C LYS A 60 -2.05 3.53 -13.34
N LEU A 61 -3.09 4.11 -12.74
CA LEU A 61 -4.42 4.17 -13.31
C LEU A 61 -4.56 5.27 -14.37
N ASP A 62 -3.86 6.39 -14.20
CA ASP A 62 -3.92 7.55 -15.10
C ASP A 62 -3.00 7.41 -16.34
N SER A 63 -2.11 6.42 -16.36
CA SER A 63 -1.23 6.14 -17.50
C SER A 63 -2.01 5.46 -18.64
N PRO A 64 -2.02 6.00 -19.87
CA PRO A 64 -2.86 5.53 -20.99
C PRO A 64 -2.37 4.25 -21.69
N ASP A 65 -1.43 3.50 -21.10
CA ASP A 65 -0.84 2.29 -21.70
C ASP A 65 -1.81 1.08 -21.71
N GLU A 66 -1.59 0.14 -22.63
CA GLU A 66 -2.43 -1.06 -22.83
C GLU A 66 -2.44 -2.04 -21.63
N ASP A 67 -1.57 -1.83 -20.64
CA ASP A 67 -1.45 -2.59 -19.38
C ASP A 67 -2.07 -1.87 -18.16
N GLY A 68 -3.04 -0.96 -18.39
CA GLY A 68 -3.74 -0.26 -17.31
C GLY A 68 -4.40 -1.22 -16.31
N VAL A 69 -4.13 -1.02 -15.01
CA VAL A 69 -4.70 -1.83 -13.92
C VAL A 69 -6.23 -1.72 -13.96
N ARG A 70 -6.90 -2.79 -14.37
CA ARG A 70 -8.37 -2.87 -14.38
C ARG A 70 -8.88 -3.37 -13.03
N ILE A 71 -9.49 -2.49 -12.25
CA ILE A 71 -10.20 -2.87 -11.03
C ILE A 71 -11.61 -3.34 -11.43
N ILE A 72 -11.92 -4.63 -11.22
CA ILE A 72 -13.23 -5.25 -11.48
C ILE A 72 -14.20 -5.06 -10.31
#